data_AF-A0A3M8D9M1-F1
#
_entry.id   AF-A0A3M8D9M1-F1
#
_cell.length_a   1.000
_cell.length_b   1.000
_cell.length_c   1.000
_cell.angle_alpha   90.00
_cell.angle_beta   90.00
_cell.angle_gamma   90.00
#
_symmetry.space_group_name_H-M   'P 1'
#
loop_
_entity.id
_entity.type
_entity.pdbx_description
1 polymer ?
#
loop_
_entity_poly.entity_id
_entity_poly.type
_entity_poly.pdbx_seq_one_letter_code
_entity_poly.pdbx_strand_id
1 'polypeptide(L)'
;MKESDMYEPVKKWLEERGFTAYPEVECNRAGGRADVVAKSGAVVGVVEMKQSLTLDLIDQALRWRGYANYIWIAIPHKPKAYKKFVSMVLADYGIGVLTFSKYGTIWADKNARFMRRTLPHLKEALTHHHLTADVKGGQRGGGYVTPYRITMNNVQLFLKRKGGWCRINEILDYCETHYASPRASLAKALQTFERSWCEMKKEAGKLYFRYRNQTASTNDPSQNPIRLSDRQLRVLLALSTGQWQTPTQIARQLPGVTRDWADQSGSLFVSPLLKALIKKGLLEKNPVGRGQYRVTSAGEAVRKEFASE
;
A
#
# COMPACT_ATOMS: atom_id res chain seq x y z
N MET A 1 2.49 -15.95 -5.28
CA MET A 1 2.82 -14.60 -4.78
C MET A 1 3.43 -13.82 -5.93
N LYS A 2 2.87 -12.66 -6.28
CA LYS A 2 3.44 -11.77 -7.31
C LYS A 2 4.55 -10.93 -6.69
N GLU A 3 5.45 -10.38 -7.51
CA GLU A 3 6.52 -9.49 -7.02
C GLU A 3 5.95 -8.25 -6.31
N SER A 4 4.79 -7.75 -6.76
CA SER A 4 4.04 -6.68 -6.09
C SER A 4 3.64 -6.99 -4.64
N ASP A 5 3.46 -8.28 -4.30
CA ASP A 5 3.05 -8.71 -2.97
C ASP A 5 4.25 -8.79 -2.00
N MET A 6 5.48 -8.71 -2.52
CA MET A 6 6.72 -8.86 -1.75
C MET A 6 7.17 -7.56 -1.08
N TYR A 7 6.76 -6.40 -1.62
CA TYR A 7 7.20 -5.09 -1.15
C TYR A 7 6.81 -4.83 0.32
N GLU A 8 5.54 -5.02 0.68
CA GLU A 8 5.05 -4.67 2.02
C GLU A 8 5.72 -5.51 3.13
N PRO A 9 5.89 -6.84 2.99
CA PRO A 9 6.68 -7.63 3.93
C PRO A 9 8.15 -7.17 4.05
N VAL A 10 8.81 -6.88 2.93
CA VAL A 10 10.21 -6.40 2.91
C VAL A 10 10.33 -5.06 3.62
N LYS A 11 9.45 -4.12 3.30
CA LYS A 11 9.37 -2.81 3.94
C LYS A 11 9.24 -2.96 5.45
N LYS A 12 8.29 -3.76 5.92
CA LYS A 12 8.07 -3.97 7.35
C LYS A 12 9.31 -4.55 8.04
N TRP A 13 9.97 -5.53 7.43
CA TRP A 13 11.19 -6.14 7.98
C TRP A 13 12.35 -5.14 8.11
N LEU A 14 12.47 -4.23 7.14
CA LEU A 14 13.45 -3.13 7.14
C LEU A 14 13.12 -2.09 8.23
N GLU A 15 11.85 -1.68 8.33
CA GLU A 15 11.39 -0.70 9.33
C GLU A 15 11.56 -1.21 10.76
N GLU A 16 11.28 -2.49 11.02
CA GLU A 16 11.57 -3.14 12.31
C GLU A 16 13.06 -3.13 12.68
N ARG A 17 13.95 -2.90 11.71
CA ARG A 17 15.42 -2.82 11.87
C ARG A 17 15.94 -1.38 11.80
N GLY A 18 15.05 -0.39 11.87
CA GLY A 18 15.42 1.02 11.91
C GLY A 18 15.80 1.62 10.56
N PHE A 19 15.42 0.97 9.45
CA PHE A 19 15.54 1.55 8.12
C PHE A 19 14.23 2.19 7.66
N THR A 20 14.33 3.26 6.88
CA THR A 20 13.24 3.74 6.02
C THR A 20 13.38 3.10 4.65
N ALA A 21 12.30 2.50 4.13
CA ALA A 21 12.29 1.83 2.84
C ALA A 21 11.66 2.71 1.75
N TYR A 22 12.32 2.78 0.59
CA TYR A 22 11.92 3.55 -0.58
C TYR A 22 11.83 2.61 -1.79
N PRO A 23 10.68 2.49 -2.46
CA PRO A 23 10.55 1.63 -3.63
C PRO A 23 11.09 2.30 -4.90
N GLU A 24 11.48 1.48 -5.88
CA GLU A 24 11.73 1.90 -7.27
C GLU A 24 12.73 3.07 -7.41
N VAL A 25 13.82 3.05 -6.65
CA VAL A 25 14.81 4.14 -6.67
C VAL A 25 15.75 3.97 -7.86
N GLU A 26 15.68 4.91 -8.80
CA GLU A 26 16.54 4.96 -9.97
C GLU A 26 17.88 5.62 -9.64
N CYS A 27 18.98 4.95 -10.01
CA CYS A 27 20.33 5.48 -9.87
C CYS A 27 21.09 5.30 -11.18
N ASN A 28 21.07 6.35 -12.01
CA ASN A 28 21.73 6.35 -13.32
C ASN A 28 23.23 6.02 -13.25
N ARG A 29 23.91 6.40 -12.15
CA ARG A 29 25.32 6.09 -11.92
C ARG A 29 25.60 4.60 -11.66
N ALA A 30 24.68 3.93 -10.98
CA ALA A 30 24.71 2.46 -10.85
C ALA A 30 24.16 1.76 -12.11
N GLY A 31 23.59 2.51 -13.05
CA GLY A 31 23.08 2.03 -14.33
C GLY A 31 21.74 1.31 -14.23
N GLY A 32 20.94 1.55 -13.19
CA GLY A 32 19.66 0.85 -13.03
C GLY A 32 18.77 1.39 -11.92
N ARG A 33 17.68 0.67 -11.67
CA ARG A 33 16.66 0.98 -10.66
C ARG A 33 16.59 -0.14 -9.64
N ALA A 34 16.71 0.20 -8.37
CA ALA A 34 16.57 -0.74 -7.26
C ALA A 34 15.08 -0.95 -6.95
N ASP A 35 14.68 -2.19 -6.69
CA ASP A 35 13.32 -2.48 -6.24
C ASP A 35 13.01 -1.80 -4.89
N VAL A 36 13.92 -1.89 -3.92
CA VAL A 36 13.84 -1.18 -2.65
C VAL A 36 15.20 -0.64 -2.22
N VAL A 37 15.27 0.62 -1.83
CA VAL A 37 16.39 1.23 -1.10
C VAL A 37 16.01 1.44 0.35
N ALA A 38 16.83 0.94 1.25
CA ALA A 38 16.69 1.09 2.70
C ALA A 38 17.69 2.13 3.21
N LYS A 39 17.29 3.08 4.05
CA LYS A 39 18.20 4.07 4.65
C LYS A 39 18.06 4.12 6.17
N SER A 40 19.17 4.11 6.89
CA SER A 40 19.23 4.37 8.33
C SER A 40 20.42 5.29 8.62
N GLY A 41 20.15 6.58 8.86
CA GLY A 41 21.19 7.61 8.96
C GLY A 41 22.11 7.62 7.73
N ALA A 42 23.39 7.33 7.95
CA ALA A 42 24.41 7.25 6.89
C ALA A 42 24.50 5.87 6.21
N VAL A 43 23.77 4.86 6.68
CA VAL A 43 23.77 3.51 6.11
C VAL A 43 22.69 3.41 5.04
N VAL A 44 23.04 2.84 3.89
CA VAL A 44 22.09 2.51 2.82
C VAL A 44 22.16 1.03 2.49
N GLY A 45 21.02 0.40 2.28
CA GLY A 45 20.92 -0.94 1.73
C GLY A 45 20.01 -1.00 0.51
N VAL A 46 20.13 -2.08 -0.26
CA VAL A 46 19.27 -2.38 -1.39
C VAL A 46 18.66 -3.77 -1.22
N VAL A 47 17.40 -3.93 -1.61
CA VAL A 47 16.75 -5.22 -1.76
C VAL A 47 16.26 -5.36 -3.20
N GLU A 48 16.75 -6.39 -3.91
CA GLU A 48 16.19 -6.80 -5.21
C GLU A 48 15.23 -7.98 -5.01
N MET A 49 14.08 -7.95 -5.68
CA MET A 49 12.97 -8.88 -5.46
C MET A 49 12.72 -9.73 -6.71
N LYS A 50 12.67 -11.06 -6.55
CA LYS A 50 12.25 -11.97 -7.64
C LYS A 50 11.44 -13.14 -7.14
N GLN A 51 10.61 -13.70 -8.00
CA GLN A 51 9.89 -14.95 -7.71
C GLN A 51 10.81 -16.18 -7.62
N SER A 52 12.06 -16.08 -8.05
CA SER A 52 13.04 -17.17 -7.97
C SER A 52 14.46 -16.66 -7.97
N LEU A 53 15.34 -17.40 -7.30
CA LEU A 53 16.78 -17.18 -7.34
C LEU A 53 17.34 -17.58 -8.71
N THR A 54 17.62 -16.58 -9.55
CA THR A 54 18.23 -16.71 -10.88
C THR A 54 19.59 -16.02 -10.92
N LEU A 55 20.40 -16.29 -11.95
CA LEU A 55 21.63 -15.53 -12.17
C LEU A 55 21.34 -14.05 -12.44
N ASP A 56 20.26 -13.72 -13.14
CA ASP A 56 19.84 -12.34 -13.40
C ASP A 56 19.56 -11.57 -12.09
N LEU A 57 18.91 -12.21 -11.11
CA LEU A 57 18.69 -11.58 -9.80
C LEU A 57 20.02 -11.31 -9.07
N ILE A 58 20.96 -12.24 -9.17
CA ILE A 58 22.29 -12.07 -8.57
C ILE A 58 23.04 -10.93 -9.28
N ASP A 59 22.98 -10.86 -10.61
CA ASP A 59 23.59 -9.78 -11.40
C ASP A 59 22.99 -8.40 -11.04
N GLN A 60 21.66 -8.32 -10.93
CA GLN A 60 20.96 -7.12 -10.45
C GLN A 60 21.44 -6.70 -9.06
N ALA A 61 21.56 -7.64 -8.13
CA ALA A 61 22.07 -7.36 -6.80
C ALA A 61 23.54 -6.88 -6.81
N LEU A 62 24.38 -7.49 -7.65
CA LEU A 62 25.80 -7.15 -7.76
C LEU A 62 26.06 -5.74 -8.31
N ARG A 63 25.15 -5.21 -9.13
CA ARG A 63 25.20 -3.83 -9.63
C ARG A 63 25.33 -2.79 -8.51
N TRP A 64 24.74 -3.06 -7.34
CA TRP A 64 24.75 -2.16 -6.18
C TRP A 64 26.02 -2.25 -5.35
N ARG A 65 26.95 -3.14 -5.72
CA ARG A 65 28.25 -3.25 -5.05
C ARG A 65 29.01 -1.93 -5.18
N GLY A 66 29.45 -1.40 -4.04
CA GLY A 66 30.11 -0.10 -3.98
C GLY A 66 29.14 1.07 -3.90
N TYR A 67 27.82 0.87 -4.00
CA TYR A 67 26.79 1.90 -3.82
C TYR A 67 25.97 1.70 -2.54
N ALA A 68 25.80 0.45 -2.09
CA ALA A 68 25.06 0.10 -0.90
C ALA A 68 25.95 -0.57 0.16
N ASN A 69 25.67 -0.28 1.44
CA ASN A 69 26.32 -0.92 2.59
C ASN A 69 25.79 -2.32 2.84
N TYR A 70 24.51 -2.56 2.55
CA TYR A 70 23.90 -3.88 2.59
C TYR A 70 23.24 -4.19 1.27
N ILE A 71 23.40 -5.41 0.78
CA ILE A 71 22.75 -5.89 -0.42
C ILE A 71 22.00 -7.15 -0.04
N TRP A 72 20.69 -7.12 -0.23
CA TRP A 72 19.81 -8.25 -0.05
C TRP A 72 19.16 -8.61 -1.37
N ILE A 73 18.84 -9.89 -1.49
CA ILE A 73 17.82 -10.36 -2.42
C ILE A 73 16.65 -10.92 -1.62
N ALA A 74 15.44 -10.72 -2.10
CA ALA A 74 14.24 -11.29 -1.51
C ALA A 74 13.56 -12.25 -2.49
N ILE A 75 13.31 -13.48 -2.04
CA ILE A 75 12.72 -14.55 -2.84
C ILE A 75 11.70 -15.36 -2.01
N PRO A 76 10.72 -16.02 -2.65
CA PRO A 76 9.85 -16.94 -1.93
C PRO A 76 10.65 -18.07 -1.29
N HIS A 77 10.27 -18.49 -0.08
CA HIS A 77 10.92 -19.60 0.60
C HIS A 77 10.87 -20.88 -0.25
N LYS A 78 12.02 -21.52 -0.39
CA LYS A 78 12.16 -22.84 -1.02
C LYS A 78 12.72 -23.81 0.03
N PRO A 79 12.09 -24.99 0.22
CA PRO A 79 12.54 -25.96 1.23
C PRO A 79 13.87 -26.64 0.85
N LYS A 80 14.30 -26.54 -0.40
CA LYS A 80 15.57 -27.10 -0.87
C LYS A 80 16.70 -26.11 -0.64
N ALA A 81 17.81 -26.59 -0.11
CA ALA A 81 19.05 -25.83 0.01
C ALA A 81 19.50 -25.29 -1.35
N TYR A 82 20.13 -24.11 -1.35
CA TYR A 82 20.71 -23.56 -2.57
C TYR A 82 21.84 -24.46 -3.07
N LYS A 83 22.01 -24.51 -4.40
CA LYS A 83 23.16 -25.18 -5.01
C LYS A 83 24.46 -24.62 -4.41
N LYS A 84 25.46 -25.47 -4.18
CA LYS A 84 26.75 -25.10 -3.55
C LYS A 84 27.40 -23.89 -4.22
N PHE A 85 27.42 -23.86 -5.56
CA PHE A 85 27.92 -22.73 -6.34
C PHE A 85 27.21 -21.42 -6.02
N VAL A 86 25.87 -21.43 -5.98
CA VAL A 86 25.08 -20.23 -5.65
C VAL A 86 25.33 -19.77 -4.21
N SER A 87 25.42 -20.71 -3.27
CA SER A 87 25.77 -20.39 -1.88
C SER A 87 27.14 -19.72 -1.76
N MET A 88 28.13 -20.18 -2.53
CA MET A 88 29.48 -19.61 -2.59
C MET A 88 29.44 -18.19 -3.13
N VAL A 89 28.80 -17.98 -4.29
CA VAL A 89 28.64 -16.65 -4.92
C VAL A 89 27.99 -15.66 -3.95
N LEU A 90 26.87 -16.03 -3.32
CA LEU A 90 26.17 -15.16 -2.37
C LEU A 90 27.08 -14.78 -1.18
N ALA A 91 27.86 -15.72 -0.66
CA ALA A 91 28.78 -15.47 0.44
C ALA A 91 29.97 -14.58 0.04
N ASP A 92 30.61 -14.87 -1.10
CA ASP A 92 31.79 -14.15 -1.58
C ASP A 92 31.46 -12.67 -1.83
N TYR A 93 30.32 -12.42 -2.45
CA TYR A 93 29.84 -11.07 -2.70
C TYR A 93 29.12 -10.42 -1.50
N GLY A 94 28.85 -11.19 -0.44
CA GLY A 94 28.24 -10.70 0.80
C GLY A 94 26.76 -10.34 0.64
N ILE A 95 26.06 -11.01 -0.27
CA ILE A 95 24.63 -10.81 -0.55
C ILE A 95 23.80 -11.58 0.49
N GLY A 96 22.95 -10.87 1.22
CA GLY A 96 21.98 -11.47 2.12
C GLY A 96 20.79 -12.02 1.36
N VAL A 97 20.15 -13.06 1.92
CA VAL A 97 18.95 -13.65 1.34
C VAL A 97 17.81 -13.54 2.33
N LEU A 98 16.79 -12.78 1.94
CA LEU A 98 15.53 -12.72 2.63
C LEU A 98 14.58 -13.72 1.97
N THR A 99 13.98 -14.59 2.78
CA THR A 99 12.95 -15.51 2.31
C THR A 99 11.63 -15.22 2.98
N PHE A 100 10.54 -15.31 2.23
CA PHE A 100 9.20 -15.17 2.78
C PHE A 100 8.36 -16.43 2.62
N SER A 101 7.59 -16.75 3.65
CA SER A 101 6.62 -17.83 3.61
C SER A 101 5.44 -17.46 2.72
N LYS A 102 4.64 -18.47 2.36
CA LYS A 102 3.34 -18.27 1.70
C LYS A 102 2.36 -17.39 2.51
N TYR A 103 2.63 -17.19 3.80
CA TYR A 103 1.83 -16.38 4.73
C TYR A 103 2.40 -14.97 4.95
N GLY A 104 3.49 -14.59 4.26
CA GLY A 104 4.09 -13.26 4.35
C GLY A 104 5.05 -13.06 5.53
N THR A 105 5.38 -14.12 6.26
CA THR A 105 6.47 -14.10 7.26
C THR A 105 7.80 -14.02 6.54
N ILE A 106 8.70 -13.13 6.96
CA ILE A 106 10.01 -12.93 6.33
C ILE A 106 11.13 -13.18 7.33
N TRP A 107 12.18 -13.87 6.90
CA TRP A 107 13.40 -14.10 7.69
C TRP A 107 14.64 -14.05 6.80
N ALA A 108 15.78 -13.76 7.43
CA ALA A 108 17.07 -13.79 6.77
C ALA A 108 17.60 -15.23 6.78
N ASP A 109 17.63 -15.86 5.61
CA ASP A 109 18.22 -17.18 5.42
C ASP A 109 19.75 -17.08 5.27
N LYS A 110 20.22 -15.95 4.73
CA LYS A 110 21.63 -15.53 4.78
C LYS A 110 21.72 -14.07 5.19
N ASN A 111 22.65 -13.75 6.08
CA ASN A 111 22.91 -12.37 6.48
C ASN A 111 23.71 -11.64 5.40
N ALA A 112 23.34 -10.40 5.09
CA ALA A 112 24.13 -9.53 4.24
C ALA A 112 25.39 -9.06 4.98
N ARG A 113 26.51 -8.97 4.26
CA ARG A 113 27.75 -8.41 4.81
C ARG A 113 27.69 -6.88 4.73
N PHE A 114 28.09 -6.22 5.82
CA PHE A 114 28.23 -4.76 5.83
C PHE A 114 29.45 -4.32 5.01
N MET A 115 29.20 -3.60 3.91
CA MET A 115 30.22 -2.97 3.08
C MET A 115 30.55 -1.59 3.63
N ARG A 116 31.78 -1.42 4.12
CA ARG A 116 32.21 -0.17 4.79
C ARG A 116 32.32 1.03 3.84
N ARG A 117 32.68 0.80 2.59
CA ARG A 117 32.91 1.85 1.58
C ARG A 117 31.81 1.83 0.55
N THR A 118 31.15 2.96 0.37
CA THR A 118 30.08 3.18 -0.61
C THR A 118 30.23 4.55 -1.25
N LEU A 119 30.00 4.65 -2.55
CA LEU A 119 29.80 5.90 -3.27
C LEU A 119 28.49 6.57 -2.82
N PRO A 120 28.43 7.90 -2.83
CA PRO A 120 27.27 8.62 -2.33
C PRO A 120 26.07 8.59 -3.30
N HIS A 121 26.27 8.17 -4.55
CA HIS A 121 25.28 8.30 -5.62
C HIS A 121 23.92 7.66 -5.34
N LEU A 122 23.87 6.54 -4.61
CA LEU A 122 22.60 5.94 -4.23
C LEU A 122 21.89 6.73 -3.11
N LYS A 123 22.64 7.35 -2.20
CA LYS A 123 22.11 8.26 -1.19
C LYS A 123 21.59 9.54 -1.83
N GLU A 124 22.32 10.06 -2.81
CA GLU A 124 21.96 11.27 -3.57
C GLU A 124 20.75 11.04 -4.48
N ALA A 125 20.58 9.82 -5.00
CA ALA A 125 19.42 9.43 -5.77
C ALA A 125 18.10 9.44 -4.95
N LEU A 126 18.18 9.43 -3.62
CA LEU A 126 17.02 9.64 -2.75
C LEU A 126 16.60 11.11 -2.82
N THR A 127 15.73 11.43 -3.77
CA THR A 127 15.19 12.78 -3.99
C THR A 127 14.46 13.35 -2.77
N HIS A 128 14.31 14.68 -2.70
CA HIS A 128 13.53 15.40 -1.68
C HIS A 128 12.11 14.81 -1.51
N HIS A 129 11.52 14.26 -2.59
CA HIS A 129 10.21 13.60 -2.55
C HIS A 129 10.17 12.28 -1.77
N HIS A 130 11.26 11.51 -1.73
CA HIS A 130 11.38 10.36 -0.83
C HIS A 130 11.44 10.80 0.64
N LEU A 131 11.99 11.99 0.89
CA LEU A 131 12.23 12.52 2.24
C LEU A 131 11.05 13.32 2.79
N THR A 132 10.22 13.93 1.95
CA THR A 132 9.04 14.75 2.35
C THR A 132 7.69 14.05 2.19
N ALA A 133 7.66 12.81 1.69
CA ALA A 133 6.48 11.96 1.75
C ALA A 133 6.25 11.51 3.20
N ASP A 134 5.77 12.43 4.03
CA ASP A 134 5.30 12.30 5.41
C ASP A 134 5.37 10.86 5.97
N VAL A 135 6.54 10.49 6.49
CA VAL A 135 6.75 9.25 7.24
C VAL A 135 6.13 9.44 8.62
N LYS A 136 4.80 9.36 8.69
CA LYS A 136 4.11 8.86 9.88
C LYS A 136 3.73 7.42 9.59
N GLY A 137 4.38 6.52 10.32
CA GLY A 137 4.13 5.08 10.25
C GLY A 137 2.64 4.77 10.32
N GLY A 138 2.19 3.86 9.47
CA GLY A 138 0.87 3.25 9.59
C GLY A 138 -0.26 3.94 8.83
N GLN A 139 -0.12 4.18 7.53
CA GLN A 139 -1.29 4.25 6.64
C GLN A 139 -1.20 3.23 5.50
N ARG A 140 -2.29 2.46 5.32
CA ARG A 140 -2.45 1.48 4.26
C ARG A 140 -2.55 2.19 2.92
N GLY A 141 -1.52 2.06 2.09
CA GLY A 141 -1.50 2.55 0.72
C GLY A 141 -0.07 2.71 0.22
N GLY A 142 0.49 1.63 -0.32
CA GLY A 142 1.88 1.50 -0.76
C GLY A 142 2.43 2.72 -1.52
N GLY A 143 3.63 3.13 -1.11
CA GLY A 143 4.34 4.33 -1.52
C GLY A 143 4.93 4.29 -2.92
N TYR A 144 4.10 4.05 -3.94
CA TYR A 144 4.48 4.31 -5.33
C TYR A 144 4.36 5.81 -5.60
N VAL A 145 5.48 6.52 -5.69
CA VAL A 145 5.51 7.93 -6.12
C VAL A 145 6.30 8.00 -7.43
N THR A 146 5.60 7.86 -8.56
CA THR A 146 6.17 8.09 -9.89
C THR A 146 6.21 9.61 -10.19
N PRO A 147 7.07 10.10 -11.11
CA PRO A 147 7.03 11.50 -11.57
C PRO A 147 5.62 11.94 -12.02
N TYR A 148 4.87 10.99 -12.59
CA TYR A 148 3.44 11.13 -12.88
C TYR A 148 2.62 11.44 -11.63
N ARG A 149 2.74 10.62 -10.58
CA ARG A 149 1.97 10.81 -9.34
C ARG A 149 2.35 12.11 -8.62
N ILE A 150 3.62 12.52 -8.69
CA ILE A 150 4.07 13.83 -8.19
C ILE A 150 3.33 14.95 -8.94
N THR A 151 3.35 14.89 -10.28
CA THR A 151 2.68 15.87 -11.13
C THR A 151 1.18 15.93 -10.79
N MET A 152 0.51 14.79 -10.67
CA MET A 152 -0.93 14.75 -10.37
C MET A 152 -1.26 15.24 -8.97
N ASN A 153 -0.43 14.94 -7.96
CA ASN A 153 -0.63 15.45 -6.60
C ASN A 153 -0.52 16.98 -6.55
N ASN A 154 0.48 17.56 -7.22
CA ASN A 154 0.66 19.01 -7.29
C ASN A 154 -0.54 19.68 -7.98
N VAL A 155 -0.96 19.13 -9.12
CA VAL A 155 -2.13 19.63 -9.86
C VAL A 155 -3.41 19.51 -9.03
N GLN A 156 -3.60 18.40 -8.32
CA GLN A 156 -4.75 18.20 -7.44
C GLN A 156 -4.78 19.22 -6.30
N LEU A 157 -3.64 19.48 -5.65
CA LEU A 157 -3.51 20.50 -4.60
C LEU A 157 -3.79 21.91 -5.12
N PHE A 158 -3.25 22.25 -6.30
CA PHE A 158 -3.51 23.52 -6.96
C PHE A 158 -5.00 23.72 -7.24
N LEU A 159 -5.65 22.75 -7.89
CA LEU A 159 -7.07 22.82 -8.23
C LEU A 159 -7.96 22.88 -6.98
N LYS A 160 -7.62 22.16 -5.91
CA LYS A 160 -8.30 22.26 -4.61
C LYS A 160 -8.23 23.66 -4.03
N ARG A 161 -7.04 24.27 -4.02
CA ARG A 161 -6.82 25.62 -3.47
C ARG A 161 -7.50 26.70 -4.29
N LYS A 162 -7.48 26.57 -5.62
CA LYS A 162 -8.09 27.55 -6.53
C LYS A 162 -9.62 27.51 -6.46
N GLY A 163 -10.22 26.33 -6.25
CA GLY A 163 -11.66 26.14 -6.05
C GLY A 163 -12.55 26.39 -7.29
N GLY A 164 -12.00 26.95 -8.36
CA GLY A 164 -12.70 27.31 -9.60
C GLY A 164 -12.19 26.58 -10.84
N TRP A 165 -12.83 26.86 -11.97
CA TRP A 165 -12.45 26.32 -13.28
C TRP A 165 -11.15 26.97 -13.77
N CYS A 166 -10.16 26.15 -14.11
CA CYS A 166 -8.83 26.57 -14.56
C CYS A 166 -8.53 26.03 -15.96
N ARG A 167 -7.86 26.82 -16.79
CA ARG A 167 -7.29 26.31 -18.05
C ARG A 167 -5.98 25.58 -17.77
N ILE A 168 -5.57 24.76 -18.73
CA ILE A 168 -4.32 24.00 -18.63
C ILE A 168 -3.10 24.91 -18.43
N ASN A 169 -3.07 26.08 -19.06
CA ASN A 169 -1.97 27.03 -18.89
C ASN A 169 -1.88 27.55 -17.45
N GLU A 170 -3.03 27.90 -16.86
CA GLU A 170 -3.09 28.37 -15.47
C GLU A 170 -2.65 27.29 -14.48
N ILE A 171 -2.78 26.00 -14.84
CA ILE A 171 -2.23 24.90 -14.04
C ILE A 171 -0.71 24.82 -14.22
N LEU A 172 -0.23 24.90 -15.46
CA LEU A 172 1.20 24.79 -15.80
C LEU A 172 2.03 25.99 -15.32
N ASP A 173 1.43 27.16 -15.16
CA ASP A 173 2.09 28.34 -14.59
C ASP A 173 2.50 28.11 -13.12
N TYR A 174 1.86 27.14 -12.43
CA TYR A 174 2.09 26.85 -11.00
C TYR A 174 2.57 25.43 -10.71
N CYS A 175 2.36 24.49 -11.64
CA CYS A 175 2.70 23.09 -11.47
C CYS A 175 3.72 22.66 -12.52
N GLU A 176 4.96 22.45 -12.09
CA GLU A 176 5.97 21.80 -12.92
C GLU A 176 5.55 20.36 -13.24
N THR A 177 5.86 19.90 -14.46
CA THR A 177 5.46 18.57 -14.93
C THR A 177 6.65 17.81 -15.50
N HIS A 178 6.63 16.49 -15.32
CA HIS A 178 7.61 15.56 -15.90
C HIS A 178 7.44 15.29 -17.41
N TYR A 179 6.42 15.86 -18.06
CA TYR A 179 6.14 15.60 -19.47
C TYR A 179 7.05 16.42 -20.39
N ALA A 180 7.61 15.80 -21.44
CA ALA A 180 8.30 16.53 -22.52
C ALA A 180 7.38 17.52 -23.27
N SER A 181 6.08 17.21 -23.33
CA SER A 181 5.04 18.05 -23.93
C SER A 181 3.95 18.40 -22.89
N PRO A 182 4.22 19.30 -21.93
CA PRO A 182 3.38 19.53 -20.74
C PRO A 182 1.89 19.76 -21.05
N ARG A 183 1.59 20.65 -22.01
CA ARG A 183 0.22 21.07 -22.30
C ARG A 183 -0.67 19.94 -22.80
N ALA A 184 -0.21 19.21 -23.82
CA ALA A 184 -1.01 18.14 -24.43
C ALA A 184 -1.10 16.93 -23.49
N SER A 185 0.02 16.56 -22.88
CA SER A 185 0.11 15.36 -22.03
C SER A 185 -0.66 15.54 -20.72
N LEU A 186 -0.53 16.69 -20.04
CA LEU A 186 -1.29 16.95 -18.82
C LEU A 186 -2.79 17.03 -19.12
N ALA A 187 -3.18 17.73 -20.19
CA ALA A 187 -4.58 17.79 -20.59
C ALA A 187 -5.13 16.39 -20.86
N LYS A 188 -4.40 15.52 -21.58
CA LYS A 188 -4.82 14.15 -21.85
C LYS A 188 -4.92 13.31 -20.58
N ALA A 189 -3.98 13.48 -19.64
CA ALA A 189 -3.96 12.77 -18.38
C ALA A 189 -5.17 13.11 -17.50
N LEU A 190 -5.45 14.41 -17.31
CA LEU A 190 -6.63 14.88 -16.59
C LEU A 190 -7.93 14.42 -17.26
N GLN A 191 -7.95 14.39 -18.60
CA GLN A 191 -9.11 13.93 -19.37
C GLN A 191 -9.35 12.43 -19.31
N THR A 192 -8.34 11.61 -19.04
CA THR A 192 -8.42 10.15 -19.25
C THR A 192 -8.26 9.37 -17.95
N PHE A 193 -7.23 9.69 -17.17
CA PHE A 193 -6.82 8.88 -16.03
C PHE A 193 -7.32 9.46 -14.70
N GLU A 194 -7.42 10.78 -14.59
CA GLU A 194 -7.73 11.46 -13.30
C GLU A 194 -9.20 11.90 -13.17
N ARG A 195 -10.11 11.31 -13.95
CA ARG A 195 -11.55 11.60 -13.93
C ARG A 195 -12.22 11.36 -12.57
N SER A 196 -11.60 10.56 -11.72
CA SER A 196 -12.12 10.21 -10.40
C SER A 196 -12.19 11.42 -9.46
N TRP A 197 -11.28 12.38 -9.60
CA TRP A 197 -11.21 13.59 -8.78
C TRP A 197 -11.14 14.90 -9.57
N CYS A 198 -10.96 14.86 -10.89
CA CYS A 198 -10.94 16.03 -11.76
C CYS A 198 -12.23 16.14 -12.60
N GLU A 199 -12.89 17.28 -12.53
CA GLU A 199 -13.98 17.67 -13.43
C GLU A 199 -13.42 18.39 -14.66
N MET A 200 -14.15 18.31 -15.77
CA MET A 200 -13.79 18.96 -17.02
C MET A 200 -15.03 19.54 -17.68
N LYS A 201 -14.90 20.73 -18.26
CA LYS A 201 -15.91 21.29 -19.17
C LYS A 201 -15.25 21.89 -20.40
N LYS A 202 -16.03 22.00 -21.49
CA LYS A 202 -15.63 22.67 -22.72
C LYS A 202 -16.53 23.88 -22.94
N GLU A 203 -15.96 25.07 -22.99
CA GLU A 203 -16.67 26.33 -23.24
C GLU A 203 -15.93 27.11 -24.33
N ALA A 204 -16.67 27.58 -25.35
CA ALA A 204 -16.11 28.32 -26.48
C ALA A 204 -14.85 27.66 -27.11
N GLY A 205 -14.88 26.34 -27.27
CA GLY A 205 -13.77 25.57 -27.83
C GLY A 205 -12.59 25.32 -26.88
N LYS A 206 -12.60 25.87 -25.66
CA LYS A 206 -11.51 25.76 -24.67
C LYS A 206 -11.87 24.76 -23.57
N LEU A 207 -10.87 24.00 -23.10
CA LEU A 207 -11.00 23.05 -22.00
C LEU A 207 -10.67 23.70 -20.66
N TYR A 208 -11.51 23.43 -19.67
CA TYR A 208 -11.34 23.86 -18.29
C TYR A 208 -11.42 22.66 -17.35
N PHE A 209 -10.63 22.70 -16.29
CA PHE A 209 -10.52 21.66 -15.27
C PHE A 209 -10.79 22.24 -13.89
N ARG A 210 -11.41 21.46 -13.01
CA ARG A 210 -11.64 21.82 -11.61
C ARG A 210 -11.50 20.58 -10.74
N TYR A 211 -11.11 20.78 -9.48
CA TYR A 211 -11.22 19.71 -8.50
C TYR A 211 -12.69 19.36 -8.26
N ARG A 212 -13.02 18.07 -8.26
CA ARG A 212 -14.36 17.60 -7.88
C ARG A 212 -14.53 17.85 -6.39
N ASN A 213 -15.19 18.95 -6.06
CA ASN A 213 -15.71 19.13 -4.72
C ASN A 213 -16.70 17.98 -4.50
N GLN A 214 -16.53 17.22 -3.42
CA GLN A 214 -17.70 16.62 -2.81
C GLN A 214 -18.58 17.81 -2.45
N THR A 215 -19.50 18.16 -3.33
CA THR A 215 -20.64 18.99 -2.95
C THR A 215 -21.15 18.35 -1.67
N ALA A 216 -21.36 19.17 -0.65
CA ALA A 216 -22.23 18.84 0.46
C ALA A 216 -23.52 18.34 -0.18
N SER A 217 -23.60 17.04 -0.36
CA SER A 217 -24.81 16.38 -0.77
C SER A 217 -25.73 16.63 0.41
N THR A 218 -26.72 17.49 0.18
CA THR A 218 -28.05 17.34 0.75
C THR A 218 -28.50 15.91 0.45
N ASN A 219 -27.94 14.96 1.19
CA ASN A 219 -28.37 13.59 1.24
C ASN A 219 -29.18 13.52 2.53
N ASP A 220 -30.48 13.65 2.34
CA ASP A 220 -31.44 12.87 3.11
C ASP A 220 -30.83 11.48 3.38
N PRO A 221 -30.61 11.08 4.65
CA PRO A 221 -29.93 9.83 5.02
C PRO A 221 -30.63 8.55 4.52
N SER A 222 -31.80 8.66 3.89
CA SER A 222 -32.67 7.55 3.53
C SER A 222 -32.36 6.85 2.19
N GLN A 223 -31.44 7.35 1.34
CA GLN A 223 -31.30 6.80 -0.03
C GLN A 223 -29.85 6.61 -0.55
N ASN A 224 -28.97 5.97 0.23
CA ASN A 224 -27.75 5.39 -0.36
C ASN A 224 -27.66 3.92 0.07
N PRO A 225 -28.02 2.94 -0.79
CA PRO A 225 -28.12 1.55 -0.37
C PRO A 225 -26.74 1.06 0.04
N ILE A 226 -26.62 0.65 1.30
CA ILE A 226 -25.36 0.22 1.90
C ILE A 226 -24.95 -1.09 1.25
N ARG A 227 -24.08 -1.03 0.25
CA ARG A 227 -23.55 -2.24 -0.41
C ARG A 227 -22.68 -3.04 0.57
N LEU A 228 -23.14 -4.24 0.92
CA LEU A 228 -22.41 -5.23 1.72
C LEU A 228 -22.02 -6.42 0.84
N SER A 229 -20.85 -7.02 1.10
CA SER A 229 -20.56 -8.34 0.54
C SER A 229 -21.28 -9.43 1.32
N ASP A 230 -21.54 -10.60 0.71
CA ASP A 230 -22.22 -11.72 1.38
C ASP A 230 -21.59 -12.10 2.71
N ARG A 231 -20.26 -12.01 2.81
CA ARG A 231 -19.52 -12.30 4.05
C ARG A 231 -19.78 -11.23 5.12
N GLN A 232 -19.87 -9.96 4.71
CA GLN A 232 -20.20 -8.86 5.62
C GLN A 232 -21.65 -8.96 6.09
N LEU A 233 -22.57 -9.30 5.18
CA LEU A 233 -23.98 -9.49 5.49
C LEU A 233 -24.18 -10.65 6.46
N ARG A 234 -23.54 -11.81 6.23
CA ARG A 234 -23.58 -12.97 7.15
C ARG A 234 -23.12 -12.62 8.56
N VAL A 235 -22.01 -11.89 8.69
CA VAL A 235 -21.50 -11.45 10.01
C VAL A 235 -22.45 -10.45 10.66
N LEU A 236 -23.01 -9.52 9.88
CA LEU A 236 -23.98 -8.55 10.37
C LEU A 236 -25.25 -9.23 10.89
N LEU A 237 -25.79 -10.21 10.16
CA LEU A 237 -26.97 -10.97 10.53
C LEU A 237 -26.74 -11.88 11.73
N ALA A 238 -25.52 -12.41 11.89
CA ALA A 238 -25.16 -13.30 13.00
C ALA A 238 -25.11 -12.59 14.36
N LEU A 239 -24.88 -11.28 14.43
CA LEU A 239 -24.81 -10.55 15.69
C LEU A 239 -26.15 -10.55 16.46
N SER A 240 -26.12 -10.74 17.76
CA SER A 240 -27.29 -10.58 18.63
C SER A 240 -27.59 -9.08 18.85
N THR A 241 -28.85 -8.69 18.74
CA THR A 241 -29.28 -7.28 18.92
C THR A 241 -29.00 -6.79 20.34
N GLY A 242 -28.53 -5.55 20.46
CA GLY A 242 -28.28 -4.88 21.74
C GLY A 242 -27.14 -5.42 22.61
N GLN A 243 -26.54 -6.57 22.30
CA GLN A 243 -25.51 -7.21 23.13
C GLN A 243 -24.08 -6.96 22.63
N TRP A 244 -23.15 -6.81 23.58
CA TRP A 244 -21.72 -6.78 23.30
C TRP A 244 -21.17 -8.19 23.10
N GLN A 245 -20.61 -8.47 21.94
CA GLN A 245 -20.09 -9.80 21.60
C GLN A 245 -18.64 -9.76 21.15
N THR A 246 -17.89 -10.78 21.53
CA THR A 246 -16.52 -11.01 21.06
C THR A 246 -16.52 -11.64 19.66
N PRO A 247 -15.43 -11.50 18.87
CA PRO A 247 -15.31 -12.13 17.56
C PRO A 247 -15.57 -13.64 17.58
N THR A 248 -15.16 -14.34 18.63
CA THR A 248 -15.38 -15.78 18.79
C THR A 248 -16.87 -16.11 19.00
N GLN A 249 -17.58 -15.33 19.82
CA GLN A 249 -19.03 -15.49 20.01
C GLN A 249 -19.79 -15.24 18.70
N ILE A 250 -19.40 -14.24 17.92
CA ILE A 250 -19.99 -13.92 16.62
C ILE A 250 -19.70 -15.05 15.61
N ALA A 251 -18.47 -15.60 15.61
CA ALA A 251 -18.11 -16.70 14.72
C ALA A 251 -18.91 -17.97 14.99
N ARG A 252 -19.23 -18.27 16.26
CA ARG A 252 -20.09 -19.41 16.66
C ARG A 252 -21.53 -19.28 16.17
N GLN A 253 -21.98 -18.07 15.84
CA GLN A 253 -23.34 -17.78 15.37
C GLN A 253 -23.46 -17.79 13.84
N LEU A 254 -22.36 -18.01 13.11
CA LEU A 254 -22.37 -18.11 11.65
C LEU A 254 -22.92 -19.47 11.18
N PRO A 255 -23.74 -19.50 10.12
CA PRO A 255 -24.28 -20.74 9.59
C PRO A 255 -23.17 -21.61 8.99
N GLY A 256 -23.20 -22.91 9.27
CA GLY A 256 -22.26 -23.91 8.74
C GLY A 256 -20.89 -23.94 9.42
N VAL A 257 -20.73 -23.29 10.58
CA VAL A 257 -19.49 -23.25 11.35
C VAL A 257 -19.54 -24.22 12.53
N THR A 258 -18.51 -25.05 12.71
CA THR A 258 -18.36 -25.91 13.91
C THR A 258 -17.80 -25.11 15.10
N ARG A 259 -18.15 -25.52 16.33
CA ARG A 259 -17.66 -24.85 17.55
C ARG A 259 -16.14 -24.85 17.64
N ASP A 260 -15.51 -25.98 17.30
CA ASP A 260 -14.05 -26.11 17.31
C ASP A 260 -13.36 -25.15 16.33
N TRP A 261 -13.94 -24.98 15.13
CA TRP A 261 -13.42 -24.01 14.17
C TRP A 261 -13.60 -22.57 14.66
N ALA A 262 -14.74 -22.25 15.26
CA ALA A 262 -15.00 -20.91 15.77
C ALA A 262 -14.00 -20.52 16.88
N ASP A 263 -13.64 -21.47 17.72
CA ASP A 263 -12.74 -21.27 18.85
C ASP A 263 -11.27 -21.16 18.42
N GLN A 264 -10.86 -21.94 17.42
CA GLN A 264 -9.48 -21.92 16.92
C GLN A 264 -9.22 -20.82 15.89
N SER A 265 -10.20 -20.52 15.03
CA SER A 265 -10.00 -19.71 13.81
C SER A 265 -11.06 -18.64 13.56
N GLY A 266 -12.20 -18.69 14.27
CA GLY A 266 -13.34 -17.79 14.03
C GLY A 266 -13.03 -16.31 14.24
N SER A 267 -12.22 -15.98 15.25
CA SER A 267 -11.82 -14.60 15.54
C SER A 267 -11.01 -13.96 14.41
N LEU A 268 -10.12 -14.72 13.76
CA LEU A 268 -9.30 -14.28 12.63
C LEU A 268 -10.15 -14.05 11.38
N PHE A 269 -11.17 -14.87 11.17
CA PHE A 269 -12.10 -14.74 10.04
C PHE A 269 -13.03 -13.53 10.18
N VAL A 270 -13.58 -13.31 11.39
CA VAL A 270 -14.60 -12.29 11.64
C VAL A 270 -13.99 -10.89 11.85
N SER A 271 -12.78 -10.79 12.42
CA SER A 271 -12.17 -9.49 12.74
C SER A 271 -12.00 -8.51 11.56
N PRO A 272 -11.55 -8.94 10.36
CA PRO A 272 -11.50 -8.05 9.20
C PRO A 272 -12.88 -7.54 8.76
N LEU A 273 -13.91 -8.39 8.88
CA LEU A 273 -15.29 -8.08 8.51
C LEU A 273 -15.91 -7.07 9.49
N LEU A 274 -15.68 -7.25 10.79
CA LEU A 274 -16.12 -6.28 11.81
C LEU A 274 -15.51 -4.90 11.60
N LYS A 275 -14.22 -4.82 11.29
CA LYS A 275 -13.56 -3.53 10.97
C LYS A 275 -14.19 -2.84 9.75
N ALA A 276 -14.56 -3.61 8.73
CA ALA A 276 -15.22 -3.08 7.55
C ALA A 276 -16.63 -2.57 7.85
N LEU A 277 -17.39 -3.27 8.69
CA LEU A 277 -18.73 -2.87 9.12
C LEU A 277 -18.70 -1.64 10.05
N ILE A 278 -17.70 -1.49 10.92
CA ILE A 278 -17.47 -0.26 11.69
C ILE A 278 -17.21 0.93 10.77
N LYS A 279 -16.38 0.76 9.74
CA LYS A 279 -16.10 1.84 8.77
C LYS A 279 -17.37 2.30 8.02
N LYS A 280 -18.36 1.41 7.89
CA LYS A 280 -19.67 1.70 7.30
C LYS A 280 -20.69 2.24 8.32
N GLY A 281 -20.29 2.44 9.57
CA GLY A 281 -21.18 2.93 10.64
C GLY A 281 -22.22 1.92 11.12
N LEU A 282 -22.10 0.63 10.74
CA LEU A 282 -23.11 -0.38 11.07
C LEU A 282 -22.84 -1.03 12.43
N LEU A 283 -21.58 -1.09 12.84
CA LEU A 283 -21.17 -1.63 14.14
C LEU A 283 -20.36 -0.61 14.92
N GLU A 284 -20.33 -0.79 16.22
CA GLU A 284 -19.46 -0.08 17.14
C GLU A 284 -18.62 -1.07 17.96
N LYS A 285 -17.48 -0.58 18.45
CA LYS A 285 -16.55 -1.34 19.28
C LYS A 285 -16.62 -0.80 20.70
N ASN A 286 -16.67 -1.70 21.68
CA ASN A 286 -16.69 -1.32 23.09
C ASN A 286 -15.39 -0.53 23.43
N PRO A 287 -15.50 0.71 23.94
CA PRO A 287 -14.32 1.52 24.28
C PRO A 287 -13.64 1.08 25.57
N VAL A 288 -14.35 0.38 26.47
CA VAL A 288 -13.86 -0.01 27.81
C VAL A 288 -13.57 -1.51 27.89
N GLY A 289 -14.32 -2.33 27.16
CA GLY A 289 -14.17 -3.79 27.14
C GLY A 289 -13.14 -4.30 26.11
N ARG A 290 -12.48 -5.42 26.42
CA ARG A 290 -11.54 -6.08 25.48
C ARG A 290 -12.29 -6.64 24.27
N GLY A 291 -12.22 -5.91 23.15
CA GLY A 291 -12.50 -6.44 21.82
C GLY A 291 -13.93 -6.93 21.60
N GLN A 292 -14.92 -6.27 22.18
CA GLN A 292 -16.34 -6.55 21.95
C GLN A 292 -16.96 -5.58 20.94
N TYR A 293 -17.99 -6.05 20.24
CA TYR A 293 -18.66 -5.34 19.16
C TYR A 293 -20.18 -5.43 19.34
N ARG A 294 -20.89 -4.40 18.90
CA ARG A 294 -22.35 -4.33 18.93
C ARG A 294 -22.88 -3.69 17.65
N VAL A 295 -24.10 -4.04 17.27
CA VAL A 295 -24.81 -3.42 16.13
C VAL A 295 -25.32 -2.04 16.54
N THR A 296 -25.15 -1.05 15.67
CA THR A 296 -25.71 0.30 15.84
C THR A 296 -27.16 0.35 15.34
N SER A 297 -27.89 1.42 15.62
CA SER A 297 -29.24 1.64 15.04
C SER A 297 -29.25 1.57 13.50
N ALA A 298 -28.22 2.09 12.83
CA ALA A 298 -28.04 1.99 11.39
C ALA A 298 -27.79 0.53 10.93
N GLY A 299 -27.00 -0.23 11.69
CA GLY A 299 -26.80 -1.65 11.47
C GLY A 299 -28.08 -2.47 11.63
N GLU A 300 -28.92 -2.13 12.59
CA GLU A 300 -30.21 -2.81 12.81
C GLU A 300 -31.21 -2.54 11.69
N ALA A 301 -31.25 -1.31 11.16
CA ALA A 301 -32.09 -0.97 10.01
C ALA A 301 -31.73 -1.83 8.78
N VAL A 302 -30.43 -1.94 8.47
CA VAL A 302 -29.93 -2.79 7.38
C VAL A 302 -30.24 -4.27 7.65
N ARG A 303 -30.09 -4.76 8.89
CA ARG A 303 -30.45 -6.14 9.20
C ARG A 303 -31.92 -6.46 8.95
N LYS A 304 -32.83 -5.54 9.27
CA LYS A 304 -34.27 -5.72 9.05
C LYS A 304 -34.62 -5.73 7.56
N GLU A 305 -33.94 -4.91 6.77
CA GLU A 305 -34.07 -4.88 5.30
C GLU A 305 -33.70 -6.22 4.67
N PHE A 306 -32.54 -6.80 5.05
CA PHE A 306 -32.04 -8.06 4.49
C PHE A 306 -32.52 -9.35 5.19
N ALA A 307 -33.27 -9.25 6.30
CA ALA A 307 -33.93 -10.40 6.94
C ALA A 307 -35.38 -10.59 6.47
N SER A 308 -35.89 -9.65 5.66
CA SER A 308 -37.24 -9.68 5.08
C SER A 308 -37.27 -10.19 3.62
N GLU A 309 -36.10 -10.48 3.05
CA GLU A 309 -35.88 -11.17 1.76
C GLU A 309 -35.56 -12.66 2.01
#